data_AF-A0A9D4EJS3-F1
#
_entry.id   AF-A0A9D4EJS3-F1
#
_cell.length_a   1.000
_cell.length_b   1.000
_cell.length_c   1.000
_cell.angle_alpha   90.00
_cell.angle_beta   90.00
_cell.angle_gamma   90.00
#
_symmetry.space_group_name_H-M   'P 1'
#
loop_
_entity.id
_entity.type
_entity.pdbx_description
1 polymer ?
#
loop_
_entity_poly.entity_id
_entity_poly.type
_entity_poly.pdbx_seq_one_letter_code
_entity_poly.pdbx_strand_id
1 'polypeptide(L)'
;MTLLYSGDVVPKDVNAAIATIKTKRTIQFVHWCPTGFKVGINYQPPCVEPGGDLAKMQRAVCILSNTTAIAEAWARLDHKFDLMYAKRASVHWYVGEGT
;
A
#
# COMPACT_ATOMS: atom_id res chain seq x y z
N MET A 1 -9.90 -0.78 2.09
CA MET A 1 -9.04 -0.48 0.93
C MET A 1 -9.51 0.82 0.31
N THR A 2 -8.60 1.71 -0.07
CA THR A 2 -8.90 3.00 -0.70
C THR A 2 -8.31 3.01 -2.10
N LEU A 3 -9.14 3.30 -3.09
CA LEU A 3 -8.82 3.44 -4.51
C LEU A 3 -8.80 4.93 -4.86
N LEU A 4 -7.62 5.46 -5.18
CA LEU A 4 -7.42 6.86 -5.57
C LEU A 4 -7.11 6.89 -7.07
N TYR A 5 -8.11 7.26 -7.87
CA TYR A 5 -7.98 7.36 -9.32
C TYR A 5 -7.56 8.78 -9.73
N SER A 6 -6.75 8.86 -10.79
CA SER A 6 -6.36 10.11 -11.45
C SER A 6 -6.54 10.01 -12.96
N GLY A 7 -7.08 11.03 -13.62
CA GLY A 7 -7.22 11.16 -15.06
C GLY A 7 -8.63 10.89 -15.59
N ASP A 8 -8.72 10.47 -16.86
CA ASP A 8 -9.99 10.20 -17.54
C ASP A 8 -10.66 8.93 -17.00
N VAL A 9 -11.48 9.12 -15.95
CA VAL A 9 -12.10 8.03 -15.17
C VAL A 9 -13.58 8.31 -14.97
N VAL A 10 -14.42 7.43 -15.51
CA VAL A 10 -15.87 7.49 -15.34
C VAL A 10 -16.27 6.74 -14.06
N PRO A 11 -17.01 7.36 -13.12
CA PRO A 11 -17.40 6.72 -11.86
C PRO A 11 -18.16 5.39 -12.02
N LYS A 12 -18.96 5.27 -13.09
CA LYS A 12 -19.69 4.02 -13.42
C LYS A 12 -18.74 2.85 -13.65
N ASP A 13 -17.64 3.08 -14.36
CA ASP A 13 -16.66 2.05 -14.69
C ASP A 13 -15.90 1.61 -13.44
N VAL A 14 -15.62 2.54 -12.53
CA VAL A 14 -15.01 2.24 -11.23
C VAL A 14 -15.92 1.31 -10.41
N ASN A 15 -17.23 1.60 -10.36
CA ASN A 15 -18.18 0.76 -9.64
C ASN A 15 -18.30 -0.64 -10.27
N ALA A 16 -18.30 -0.74 -11.60
CA ALA A 16 -18.31 -2.02 -12.30
C ALA A 16 -17.03 -2.84 -12.04
N ALA A 17 -15.87 -2.18 -12.00
CA ALA A 17 -14.59 -2.82 -11.67
C ALA A 17 -14.58 -3.33 -10.22
N ILE A 18 -15.06 -2.55 -9.25
CA ILE A 18 -15.18 -2.96 -7.86
C ILE A 18 -16.14 -4.16 -7.71
N ALA A 19 -17.27 -4.15 -8.41
CA ALA A 19 -18.20 -5.28 -8.41
C ALA A 19 -17.50 -6.57 -8.93
N THR A 20 -16.75 -6.46 -10.02
CA THR A 20 -15.96 -7.57 -10.58
C THR A 20 -14.88 -8.06 -9.61
N ILE A 21 -14.23 -7.17 -8.87
CA ILE A 21 -13.23 -7.56 -7.87
C ILE A 21 -13.88 -8.30 -6.70
N LYS A 22 -15.05 -7.86 -6.25
CA LYS A 22 -15.81 -8.51 -5.16
C LYS A 22 -16.22 -9.94 -5.50
N THR A 23 -16.54 -10.23 -6.76
CA THR A 23 -16.95 -11.59 -7.18
C THR A 23 -15.80 -12.58 -7.24
N LYS A 24 -14.56 -12.12 -7.46
CA LYS A 24 -13.38 -12.99 -7.61
C LYS A 24 -12.95 -13.71 -6.32
N ARG A 25 -13.52 -13.39 -5.15
CA ARG A 25 -13.25 -14.00 -3.82
C ARG A 25 -11.78 -14.04 -3.36
N THR A 26 -10.85 -13.49 -4.13
CA THR A 26 -9.42 -13.40 -3.79
C THR A 26 -9.14 -12.33 -2.73
N ILE A 27 -10.01 -11.34 -2.60
CA ILE A 27 -9.92 -10.32 -1.56
C ILE A 27 -10.87 -10.68 -0.42
N GLN A 28 -10.29 -10.97 0.74
CA GLN A 28 -11.00 -11.33 1.96
C GLN A 28 -10.90 -10.16 2.94
N PHE A 29 -12.05 -9.64 3.38
CA PHE A 29 -12.12 -8.61 4.41
C PHE A 29 -12.41 -9.26 5.76
N VAL A 30 -11.94 -8.61 6.82
CA VAL A 30 -12.32 -8.94 8.20
C VAL A 30 -13.82 -8.68 8.40
N HIS A 31 -14.46 -9.52 9.23
CA HIS A 31 -15.92 -9.49 9.44
C HIS A 31 -16.46 -8.14 9.93
N TRP A 32 -15.66 -7.37 10.68
CA TRP A 32 -16.03 -6.06 11.21
C TRP A 32 -15.83 -4.90 10.21
N CYS A 33 -15.38 -5.17 8.98
CA CYS A 33 -15.22 -4.17 7.92
C CYS A 33 -16.06 -4.54 6.66
N PRO A 34 -17.38 -4.29 6.67
CA PRO A 34 -18.29 -4.74 5.60
C PRO A 34 -18.18 -3.91 4.30
N THR A 35 -17.87 -2.62 4.39
CA THR A 35 -17.74 -1.69 3.25
C THR A 35 -16.25 -1.54 2.86
N GLY A 36 -15.66 -2.62 2.36
CA GLY A 36 -14.21 -2.74 2.17
C GLY A 36 -13.53 -1.79 1.17
N PHE A 37 -14.27 -0.97 0.41
CA PHE A 37 -13.72 -0.08 -0.62
C PHE A 37 -14.18 1.38 -0.45
N LYS A 38 -13.22 2.29 -0.39
CA LYS A 38 -13.41 3.74 -0.50
C LYS A 38 -12.82 4.23 -1.83
N VAL A 39 -13.48 5.17 -2.49
CA VAL A 39 -13.07 5.66 -3.81
C VAL A 39 -12.88 7.17 -3.76
N GLY A 40 -11.76 7.65 -4.32
CA GLY A 40 -11.52 9.05 -4.66
C GLY A 40 -11.14 9.16 -6.13
N ILE A 41 -11.58 10.22 -6.80
CA ILE A 41 -11.29 10.47 -8.23
C ILE A 41 -10.81 11.90 -8.37
N ASN A 42 -9.62 12.07 -8.93
CA ASN A 42 -9.10 13.32 -9.46
C ASN A 42 -9.16 13.27 -10.99
N TYR A 43 -9.82 14.22 -11.63
CA TYR A 43 -9.94 14.21 -13.10
C TYR A 43 -8.70 14.74 -13.82
N GLN A 44 -7.73 15.29 -13.09
CA GLN A 44 -6.45 15.68 -13.69
C GLN A 44 -5.64 14.43 -14.07
N PRO A 45 -5.12 14.36 -15.31
CA PRO A 45 -4.23 13.28 -15.72
C PRO A 45 -2.98 13.20 -14.82
N PRO A 46 -2.43 12.00 -14.60
CA PRO A 46 -1.15 11.85 -13.92
C PRO A 46 -0.04 12.64 -14.62
N CYS A 47 0.69 13.45 -13.87
CA CYS A 47 1.90 14.12 -14.36
C CYS A 47 3.05 13.10 -14.41
N VAL A 48 3.91 13.26 -15.42
CA VAL A 48 5.19 12.54 -15.52
C VAL A 48 6.30 13.55 -15.71
N GLU A 49 7.44 13.30 -15.09
CA GLU A 49 8.61 14.18 -15.21
C GLU A 49 9.23 14.07 -16.61
N PRO A 50 9.61 15.20 -17.24
CA PRO A 50 10.36 15.18 -18.49
C PRO A 50 11.68 14.41 -18.33
N GLY A 51 11.89 13.39 -19.17
CA GLY A 51 13.07 12.50 -19.08
C GLY A 51 12.98 11.42 -18.00
N GLY A 52 11.85 11.30 -17.29
CA GLY A 52 11.60 10.19 -16.39
C GLY A 52 11.23 8.89 -17.12
N ASP A 53 11.25 7.78 -16.39
CA ASP A 53 11.08 6.43 -16.95
C ASP A 53 9.60 6.06 -17.21
N LEU A 54 8.67 6.89 -16.76
CA LEU A 54 7.23 6.60 -16.86
C LEU A 54 6.62 7.24 -18.11
N ALA A 55 5.94 6.42 -18.90
CA ALA A 55 5.16 6.89 -20.04
C ALA A 55 3.97 7.76 -19.59
N LYS A 56 3.53 8.68 -20.45
CA LYS A 56 2.29 9.45 -20.22
C LYS A 56 1.08 8.51 -20.20
N MET A 57 0.18 8.71 -19.25
CA MET A 57 -1.00 7.87 -19.02
C MET A 57 -2.26 8.71 -19.05
N GLN A 58 -3.34 8.19 -19.62
CA GLN A 58 -4.66 8.84 -19.58
C GLN A 58 -5.33 8.69 -18.21
N ARG A 59 -5.00 7.62 -17.48
CA ARG A 59 -5.52 7.32 -16.15
C ARG A 59 -4.55 6.45 -15.36
N ALA A 60 -4.57 6.61 -14.05
CA ALA A 60 -3.86 5.76 -13.10
C ALA A 60 -4.70 5.53 -11.84
N VAL A 61 -4.32 4.53 -11.05
CA VAL A 61 -4.92 4.26 -9.74
C VAL A 61 -3.84 3.97 -8.72
N CYS A 62 -3.94 4.60 -7.55
CA CYS A 62 -3.18 4.26 -6.36
C CYS A 62 -4.09 3.53 -5.37
N ILE A 63 -3.64 2.37 -4.89
CA ILE A 63 -4.37 1.57 -3.92
C ILE A 63 -3.68 1.67 -2.57
N LEU A 64 -4.38 2.19 -1.59
CA LEU A 64 -3.97 2.15 -0.20
C LEU A 64 -4.76 1.04 0.51
N SER A 65 -4.08 -0.03 0.90
CA SER A 65 -4.69 -1.17 1.58
C SER A 65 -4.05 -1.38 2.95
N ASN A 66 -4.89 -1.68 3.94
CA ASN A 66 -4.44 -2.12 5.26
C ASN A 66 -4.74 -3.61 5.35
N THR A 67 -3.68 -4.42 5.32
CA THR A 67 -3.75 -5.89 5.33
C THR A 67 -2.81 -6.41 6.41
N THR A 68 -3.22 -7.48 7.09
CA THR A 68 -2.40 -8.18 8.08
C THR A 68 -1.13 -8.80 7.46
N ALA A 69 -1.07 -8.94 6.13
CA ALA A 69 0.13 -9.39 5.43
C ALA A 69 1.37 -8.51 5.69
N ILE A 70 1.19 -7.24 6.11
CA ILE A 70 2.32 -6.38 6.50
C ILE A 70 3.11 -6.95 7.70
N ALA A 71 2.49 -7.80 8.53
CA ALA A 71 3.14 -8.47 9.64
C ALA A 71 4.35 -9.32 9.20
N GLU A 72 4.34 -9.85 7.97
CA GLU A 72 5.48 -10.61 7.44
C GLU A 72 6.73 -9.72 7.25
N ALA A 73 6.56 -8.45 6.91
CA ALA A 73 7.67 -7.51 6.78
C ALA A 73 8.28 -7.20 8.16
N TRP A 74 7.45 -7.01 9.17
CA TRP A 74 7.88 -6.83 10.56
C TRP A 74 8.60 -8.07 11.08
N ALA A 75 8.06 -9.27 10.86
CA ALA A 75 8.71 -10.52 11.25
C ALA A 75 10.12 -10.68 10.65
N ARG A 76 10.34 -10.24 9.39
CA ARG A 76 11.68 -10.24 8.78
C ARG A 76 12.63 -9.24 9.43
N LEU A 77 12.12 -8.09 9.87
CA LEU A 77 12.91 -7.09 10.59
C LEU A 77 13.29 -7.61 11.98
N ASP A 78 12.31 -8.11 12.73
CA ASP A 78 12.49 -8.65 14.08
C ASP A 78 13.51 -9.79 14.07
N HIS A 79 13.41 -10.71 13.11
CA HIS A 79 14.39 -11.79 12.97
C HIS A 79 15.83 -11.28 12.78
N LYS A 80 16.03 -10.26 11.93
CA LYS A 80 17.37 -9.65 11.74
C LYS A 80 17.84 -8.94 12.99
N PHE A 81 16.93 -8.26 13.69
CA PHE A 81 17.23 -7.61 14.96
C PHE A 81 17.69 -8.63 15.99
N ASP A 82 16.96 -9.74 16.17
CA ASP A 82 17.28 -10.80 17.13
C ASP A 82 18.66 -11.41 16.86
N LEU A 83 19.00 -11.66 15.59
CA LEU A 83 20.33 -12.16 15.20
C LEU A 83 21.46 -11.22 15.63
N MET A 84 21.26 -9.91 15.49
CA MET A 84 22.26 -8.90 15.88
C MET A 84 22.31 -8.73 17.40
N TYR A 85 21.16 -8.66 18.04
CA TYR A 85 21.02 -8.44 19.47
C TYR A 85 21.55 -9.61 20.30
N ALA A 86 21.37 -10.85 19.83
CA ALA A 86 21.91 -12.05 20.48
C ALA A 86 23.44 -11.99 20.65
N LYS A 87 24.15 -11.27 19.77
CA LYS A 87 25.59 -11.05 19.85
C LYS A 87 25.97 -9.70 20.49
N ARG A 88 24.99 -8.93 20.94
CA ARG A 88 25.12 -7.51 21.32
C ARG A 88 25.87 -6.68 20.27
N ALA A 89 25.74 -7.04 19.00
CA ALA A 89 26.40 -6.36 17.91
C ALA A 89 25.86 -4.93 17.79
N SER A 90 26.75 -3.94 17.73
CA SER A 90 26.44 -2.50 17.67
C SER A 90 25.68 -1.92 18.86
N VAL A 91 25.38 -2.70 19.92
CA VAL A 91 24.62 -2.21 21.10
C VAL A 91 25.38 -1.11 21.86
N HIS A 92 26.70 -1.19 21.92
CA HIS A 92 27.53 -0.22 22.66
C HIS A 92 27.43 1.23 22.12
N TRP A 93 27.14 1.42 20.84
CA TRP A 93 26.89 2.74 20.26
C TRP A 93 25.64 3.40 20.84
N TYR A 94 24.60 2.61 21.13
CA TYR A 94 23.35 3.12 21.70
C TYR A 94 23.42 3.33 23.22
N VAL A 95 24.22 2.52 23.93
CA VAL A 95 24.33 2.63 25.40
C VAL A 95 25.10 3.88 25.82
N GLY A 96 26.03 4.37 24.99
CA GLY A 96 26.86 5.54 25.29
C GLY A 96 26.19 6.90 25.07
N GLU A 97 25.03 6.96 24.42
CA GLU A 97 24.34 8.22 24.07
C GLU A 97 23.28 8.66 25.10
N GLY A 98 23.10 7.91 26.18
CA GLY A 98 22.06 8.14 27.20
C GLY A 98 22.50 8.87 28.47
N THR A 99 23.65 9.56 28.45
CA THR A 99 24.08 10.47 29.54
C THR A 99 23.56 11.88 29.33
#